data_AF-A0A162Q6K6-F1
#
_entry.id   AF-A0A162Q6K6-F1
#
_cell.length_a   1.000
_cell.length_b   1.000
_cell.length_c   1.000
_cell.angle_alpha   90.00
_cell.angle_beta   90.00
_cell.angle_gamma   90.00
#
_symmetry.space_group_name_H-M   'P 1'
#
loop_
_entity.id
_entity.type
_entity.pdbx_description
1 polymer ?
#
loop_
_entity_poly.entity_id
_entity_poly.type
_entity_poly.pdbx_seq_one_letter_code
_entity_poly.pdbx_strand_id
1 'polypeptide(L)'
;MDEDMRIFITEWLKDGQNDVWNKSLSSNSDMIEAIFSLIEEWKSNKELFNILCIRLFGYYRESNMESKVFSLQFVPSLIYSYLSTIAQGERKDAGSMQTFLLAIYNLEAGGEAQNPKTHSFRIPNIAQPSIYHDTSAIASSSLTESALKRLDPTNRITVKFGPHPHLNSFNAENRLPAMAALLRIYSNYLSLYSKSTLSETCMAFRRLVAQGYTRNSEGSPRIPLSSNLLVEMLHLIYSLT
;
A
#
# COMPACT_ATOMS: atom_id res chain seq x y z
N MET A 1 -18.82 15.64 2.50
CA MET A 1 -17.93 16.79 2.42
C MET A 1 -18.81 18.02 2.44
N ASP A 2 -18.52 18.96 3.33
CA ASP A 2 -19.24 20.24 3.34
C ASP A 2 -18.89 21.08 2.08
N GLU A 3 -19.71 22.08 1.78
CA GLU A 3 -19.52 22.87 0.56
C GLU A 3 -18.23 23.70 0.62
N ASP A 4 -17.84 24.18 1.80
CA ASP A 4 -16.62 24.97 2.00
C ASP A 4 -15.36 24.15 1.72
N MET A 5 -15.29 22.91 2.22
CA MET A 5 -14.22 21.95 1.97
C MET A 5 -14.17 21.56 0.49
N ARG A 6 -15.33 21.42 -0.16
CA ARG A 6 -15.42 21.14 -1.60
C ARG A 6 -14.87 22.29 -2.43
N ILE A 7 -15.20 23.54 -2.08
CA ILE A 7 -14.65 24.74 -2.73
C ILE A 7 -13.14 24.77 -2.50
N PHE A 8 -12.69 24.61 -1.27
CA PHE A 8 -11.27 24.62 -0.89
C PHE A 8 -10.45 23.61 -1.69
N ILE A 9 -10.86 22.33 -1.73
CA ILE A 9 -10.12 21.31 -2.48
C ILE A 9 -10.23 21.52 -4.00
N THR A 10 -11.31 22.12 -4.48
CA THR A 10 -11.45 22.49 -5.90
C THR A 10 -10.47 23.57 -6.30
N GLU A 11 -10.35 24.62 -5.49
CA GLU A 11 -9.38 25.70 -5.72
C GLU A 11 -7.95 25.15 -5.63
N TRP A 12 -7.65 24.35 -4.61
CA TRP A 12 -6.34 23.70 -4.45
C TRP A 12 -6.00 22.80 -5.66
N LEU A 13 -6.97 22.01 -6.13
CA LEU A 13 -6.79 21.13 -7.30
C LEU A 13 -6.64 21.88 -8.62
N LYS A 14 -7.20 23.09 -8.75
CA LYS A 14 -7.09 23.91 -9.96
C LYS A 14 -5.89 24.85 -9.97
N ASP A 15 -5.31 25.13 -8.82
CA ASP A 15 -4.09 25.94 -8.72
C ASP A 15 -2.89 25.16 -9.25
N GLY A 16 -2.35 25.60 -10.39
CA GLY A 16 -1.20 25.00 -11.06
C GLY A 16 0.10 25.11 -10.27
N GLN A 17 0.19 25.99 -9.26
CA GLN A 17 1.35 26.00 -8.35
C GLN A 17 1.46 24.69 -7.55
N ASN A 18 0.32 24.02 -7.32
CA ASN A 18 0.25 22.72 -6.66
C ASN A 18 0.42 21.55 -7.65
N ASP A 19 0.81 21.78 -8.90
CA ASP A 19 1.19 20.68 -9.80
C ASP A 19 2.57 20.10 -9.44
N VAL A 20 3.41 20.91 -8.78
CA VAL A 20 4.73 20.52 -8.29
C VAL A 20 4.65 20.32 -6.78
N TRP A 21 5.30 19.28 -6.27
CA TRP A 21 5.32 19.03 -4.83
C TRP A 21 5.96 20.18 -4.05
N ASN A 22 5.37 20.49 -2.91
CA ASN A 22 5.93 21.41 -1.93
C ASN A 22 5.80 20.80 -0.52
N LYS A 23 6.88 20.85 0.26
CA LYS A 23 6.92 20.32 1.63
C LYS A 23 5.86 20.92 2.55
N SER A 24 5.46 22.19 2.35
CA SER A 24 4.37 22.80 3.13
C SER A 24 3.04 22.04 3.00
N LEU A 25 2.83 21.32 1.88
CA LEU A 25 1.63 20.53 1.62
C LEU A 25 1.53 19.32 2.55
N SER A 26 2.65 18.66 2.88
CA SER A 26 2.64 17.50 3.78
C SER A 26 2.22 17.82 5.22
N SER A 27 2.29 19.09 5.61
CA SER A 27 1.98 19.53 6.98
C SER A 27 0.57 20.11 7.13
N ASN A 28 -0.17 20.28 6.02
CA ASN A 28 -1.50 20.87 6.05
C ASN A 28 -2.55 19.78 6.30
N SER A 29 -2.99 19.67 7.55
CA SER A 29 -3.99 18.70 8.00
C SER A 29 -5.32 18.82 7.26
N ASP A 30 -5.77 20.05 7.04
CA ASP A 30 -7.10 20.35 6.51
C ASP A 30 -7.20 19.90 5.04
N MET A 31 -6.10 20.06 4.29
CA MET A 31 -5.98 19.52 2.93
C MET A 31 -5.97 17.99 2.91
N ILE A 32 -5.23 17.35 3.81
CA ILE A 32 -5.19 15.89 3.88
C ILE A 32 -6.58 15.33 4.19
N GLU A 33 -7.30 15.94 5.13
CA GLU A 33 -8.69 15.60 5.47
C GLU A 33 -9.65 15.83 4.30
N ALA A 34 -9.50 16.95 3.59
CA ALA A 34 -10.28 17.22 2.39
C ALA A 34 -10.03 16.18 1.28
N ILE A 35 -8.79 15.72 1.11
CA ILE A 35 -8.45 14.67 0.14
C ILE A 35 -9.08 13.34 0.54
N PHE A 36 -9.02 12.95 1.83
CA PHE A 36 -9.69 11.74 2.31
C PHE A 36 -11.21 11.82 2.08
N SER A 37 -11.83 12.96 2.37
CA SER A 37 -13.25 13.21 2.12
C SER A 37 -13.60 13.10 0.63
N LEU A 38 -12.77 13.65 -0.26
CA LEU A 38 -12.93 13.52 -1.71
C LEU A 38 -12.78 12.07 -2.20
N ILE A 39 -11.89 11.28 -1.59
CA ILE A 39 -11.73 9.84 -1.90
C ILE A 39 -12.96 9.05 -1.45
N GLU A 40 -13.59 9.40 -0.33
CA GLU A 40 -14.81 8.76 0.14
C GLU A 40 -16.00 9.09 -0.77
N GLU A 41 -16.13 10.35 -1.21
CA GLU A 41 -17.24 10.85 -2.03
C GLU A 41 -16.91 10.93 -3.53
N TRP A 42 -15.93 10.14 -3.97
CA TRP A 42 -15.38 10.20 -5.33
C TRP A 42 -16.43 10.00 -6.43
N LYS A 43 -17.47 9.19 -6.17
CA LYS A 43 -18.55 8.91 -7.13
C LYS A 43 -19.34 10.17 -7.51
N SER A 44 -19.54 11.07 -6.56
CA SER A 44 -20.25 12.34 -6.77
C SER A 44 -19.33 13.42 -7.34
N ASN A 45 -18.01 13.22 -7.30
CA ASN A 45 -17.00 14.21 -7.65
C ASN A 45 -15.97 13.66 -8.67
N LYS A 46 -16.43 12.86 -9.66
CA LYS A 46 -15.56 12.12 -10.59
C LYS A 46 -14.49 12.98 -11.27
N GLU A 47 -14.86 14.15 -11.79
CA GLU A 47 -13.91 15.03 -12.47
C GLU A 47 -12.78 15.50 -11.55
N LEU A 48 -13.16 15.96 -10.36
CA LEU A 48 -12.21 16.46 -9.37
C LEU A 48 -11.30 15.34 -8.86
N PHE A 49 -11.89 14.16 -8.63
CA PHE A 49 -11.17 12.96 -8.24
C PHE A 49 -10.17 12.49 -9.32
N ASN A 50 -10.49 12.66 -10.61
CA ASN A 50 -9.57 12.35 -11.70
C ASN A 50 -8.33 13.27 -11.65
N ILE A 51 -8.52 14.57 -11.40
CA ILE A 51 -7.42 15.54 -11.24
C ILE A 51 -6.55 15.13 -10.05
N LEU A 52 -7.18 14.77 -8.92
CA LEU A 52 -6.47 14.27 -7.74
C LEU A 52 -5.58 13.06 -8.09
N CYS A 53 -6.10 12.04 -8.78
CA CYS A 53 -5.31 10.85 -9.15
C CYS A 53 -4.09 11.20 -10.02
N ILE A 54 -4.26 12.11 -10.99
CA ILE A 54 -3.16 12.59 -11.84
C ILE A 54 -2.11 13.32 -11.00
N ARG A 55 -2.55 14.18 -10.08
CA ARG A 55 -1.64 14.94 -9.22
C ARG A 55 -0.88 14.07 -8.23
N LEU A 56 -1.57 13.17 -7.54
CA LEU A 56 -0.93 12.21 -6.65
C LEU A 56 0.09 11.34 -7.40
N PHE A 57 -0.21 10.98 -8.66
CA PHE A 57 0.75 10.28 -9.50
C PHE A 57 1.97 11.15 -9.83
N GLY A 58 1.75 12.42 -10.19
CA GLY A 58 2.81 13.40 -10.41
C GLY A 58 3.79 13.48 -9.24
N TYR A 59 3.25 13.68 -8.03
CA TYR A 59 4.02 13.68 -6.79
C TYR A 59 4.78 12.37 -6.56
N TYR A 60 4.12 11.22 -6.74
CA TYR A 60 4.77 9.93 -6.51
C TYR A 60 5.95 9.66 -7.47
N ARG A 61 5.88 10.19 -8.70
CA ARG A 61 6.97 10.08 -9.68
C ARG A 61 8.17 10.94 -9.35
N GLU A 62 8.02 11.98 -8.54
CA GLU A 62 9.15 12.79 -8.15
C GLU A 62 10.18 11.96 -7.38
N SER A 63 11.46 12.27 -7.56
CA SER A 63 12.54 11.56 -6.86
C SER A 63 12.67 11.93 -5.38
N ASN A 64 11.66 12.59 -4.82
CA ASN A 64 11.61 13.02 -3.43
C ASN A 64 10.82 12.02 -2.56
N MET A 65 11.41 11.60 -1.45
CA MET A 65 10.77 10.69 -0.49
C MET A 65 9.50 11.28 0.13
N GLU A 66 9.48 12.57 0.49
CA GLU A 66 8.32 13.20 1.15
C GLU A 66 7.09 13.20 0.21
N SER A 67 7.32 13.50 -1.07
CA SER A 67 6.29 13.50 -2.12
C SER A 67 5.70 12.11 -2.33
N LYS A 68 6.57 11.07 -2.36
CA LYS A 68 6.13 9.66 -2.42
C LYS A 68 5.28 9.27 -1.22
N VAL A 69 5.73 9.61 -0.02
CA VAL A 69 5.02 9.30 1.24
C VAL A 69 3.64 9.96 1.23
N PHE A 70 3.55 11.23 0.84
CA PHE A 70 2.28 11.93 0.74
C PHE A 70 1.29 11.24 -0.22
N SER A 71 1.74 10.80 -1.40
CA SER A 71 0.85 10.08 -2.32
C SER A 71 0.47 8.70 -1.80
N LEU A 72 1.40 7.98 -1.17
CA LEU A 72 1.14 6.65 -0.62
C LEU A 72 0.13 6.67 0.51
N GLN A 73 0.03 7.75 1.27
CA GLN A 73 -0.83 7.83 2.46
C GLN A 73 -2.32 7.55 2.16
N PHE A 74 -2.75 7.80 0.92
CA PHE A 74 -4.12 7.62 0.43
C PHE A 74 -4.38 6.23 -0.17
N VAL A 75 -3.34 5.41 -0.37
CA VAL A 75 -3.44 4.10 -1.05
C VAL A 75 -4.44 3.16 -0.35
N PRO A 76 -4.45 2.99 0.98
CA PRO A 76 -5.42 2.10 1.63
C PRO A 76 -6.89 2.48 1.33
N SER A 77 -7.22 3.76 1.38
CA SER A 77 -8.58 4.27 1.08
C SER A 77 -8.92 4.08 -0.39
N LEU A 78 -7.97 4.31 -1.30
CA LEU A 78 -8.15 4.07 -2.74
C LEU A 78 -8.32 2.58 -3.06
N ILE A 79 -7.62 1.68 -2.37
CA ILE A 79 -7.80 0.23 -2.51
C ILE A 79 -9.23 -0.16 -2.10
N TYR A 80 -9.74 0.38 -0.99
CA TYR A 80 -11.13 0.16 -0.59
C TYR A 80 -12.11 0.65 -1.65
N SER A 81 -12.02 1.92 -2.07
CA SER A 81 -12.92 2.50 -3.06
C SER A 81 -12.87 1.73 -4.39
N TYR A 82 -11.68 1.34 -4.85
CA TYR A 82 -11.49 0.52 -6.04
C TYR A 82 -12.17 -0.85 -5.89
N LEU A 83 -11.83 -1.64 -4.87
CA LEU A 83 -12.37 -2.99 -4.71
C LEU A 83 -13.88 -3.00 -4.45
N SER A 84 -14.41 -2.00 -3.76
CA SER A 84 -15.86 -1.82 -3.54
C SER A 84 -16.59 -1.59 -4.86
N THR A 85 -16.07 -0.71 -5.71
CA THR A 85 -16.61 -0.42 -7.06
C THR A 85 -16.59 -1.65 -7.95
N ILE A 86 -15.50 -2.41 -7.88
CA ILE A 86 -15.35 -3.66 -8.61
C ILE A 86 -16.35 -4.72 -8.14
N ALA A 87 -16.62 -4.82 -6.84
CA ALA A 87 -17.63 -5.72 -6.28
C ALA A 87 -19.06 -5.35 -6.70
N GLN A 88 -19.33 -4.05 -6.90
CA GLN A 88 -20.60 -3.53 -7.41
C GLN A 88 -20.77 -3.72 -8.93
N GLY A 89 -19.73 -4.16 -9.64
CA GLY A 89 -19.78 -4.36 -11.09
C GLY A 89 -19.55 -3.08 -11.91
N GLU A 90 -19.29 -1.95 -11.26
CA GLU A 90 -19.16 -0.62 -11.87
C GLU A 90 -17.74 -0.34 -12.39
N ARG A 91 -17.11 -1.33 -13.05
CA ARG A 91 -15.67 -1.25 -13.42
C ARG A 91 -15.28 -0.03 -14.25
N LYS A 92 -16.21 0.47 -15.08
CA LYS A 92 -15.98 1.63 -15.97
C LYS A 92 -15.70 2.91 -15.19
N ASP A 93 -16.26 3.03 -13.99
CA ASP A 93 -16.13 4.23 -13.15
C ASP A 93 -14.81 4.25 -12.37
N ALA A 94 -14.14 3.10 -12.23
CA ALA A 94 -12.93 2.97 -11.43
C ALA A 94 -11.62 3.29 -12.18
N GLY A 95 -11.70 3.82 -13.40
CA GLY A 95 -10.55 3.96 -14.31
C GLY A 95 -9.37 4.77 -13.74
N SER A 96 -9.64 5.92 -13.12
CA SER A 96 -8.59 6.78 -12.56
C SER A 96 -7.93 6.18 -11.32
N MET A 97 -8.73 5.59 -10.42
CA MET A 97 -8.22 4.82 -9.26
C MET A 97 -7.33 3.68 -9.73
N GLN A 98 -7.82 2.88 -10.68
CA GLN A 98 -7.09 1.76 -11.22
C GLN A 98 -5.78 2.20 -11.84
N THR A 99 -5.79 3.28 -12.63
CA THR A 99 -4.59 3.81 -13.31
C THR A 99 -3.55 4.26 -12.29
N PHE A 100 -3.96 5.00 -11.25
CA PHE A 100 -3.05 5.44 -10.19
C PHE A 100 -2.42 4.27 -9.42
N LEU A 101 -3.25 3.33 -8.94
CA LEU A 101 -2.79 2.15 -8.18
C LEU A 101 -1.86 1.26 -9.04
N LEU A 102 -2.23 1.05 -10.31
CA LEU A 102 -1.42 0.29 -11.27
C LEU A 102 -0.08 0.96 -11.53
N ALA A 103 -0.06 2.29 -11.67
CA ALA A 103 1.15 3.03 -11.95
C ALA A 103 2.14 2.98 -10.76
N ILE A 104 1.66 3.11 -9.51
CA ILE A 104 2.50 2.91 -8.32
C ILE A 104 3.07 1.48 -8.30
N TYR A 105 2.20 0.48 -8.50
CA TYR A 105 2.61 -0.92 -8.50
C TYR A 105 3.72 -1.18 -9.53
N ASN A 106 3.56 -0.68 -10.76
CA ASN A 106 4.54 -0.88 -11.83
C ASN A 106 5.85 -0.11 -11.59
N LEU A 107 5.80 1.08 -10.98
CA LEU A 107 7.01 1.82 -10.61
C LEU A 107 7.84 1.06 -9.57
N GLU A 108 7.18 0.42 -8.59
CA GLU A 108 7.87 -0.37 -7.56
C GLU A 108 8.26 -1.78 -8.02
N ALA A 109 7.58 -2.31 -9.03
CA ALA A 109 7.95 -3.55 -9.72
C ALA A 109 9.34 -3.46 -10.39
N GLY A 110 9.92 -2.27 -10.54
CA GLY A 110 11.26 -2.04 -11.08
C GLY A 110 11.25 -1.27 -12.41
N GLY A 111 12.42 -0.77 -12.83
CA GLY A 111 12.53 0.10 -13.99
C GLY A 111 12.26 -0.57 -15.35
N GLU A 112 12.47 -1.88 -15.45
CA GLU A 112 12.32 -2.63 -16.70
C GLU A 112 11.50 -3.90 -16.45
N ALA A 113 10.58 -4.22 -17.37
CA ALA A 113 9.73 -5.40 -17.28
C ALA A 113 10.52 -6.72 -17.35
N GLN A 114 11.70 -6.72 -17.98
CA GLN A 114 12.56 -7.91 -18.06
C GLN A 114 13.27 -8.24 -16.74
N ASN A 115 13.39 -7.29 -15.81
CA ASN A 115 14.08 -7.49 -14.53
C ASN A 115 13.26 -6.94 -13.35
N PRO A 116 12.15 -7.62 -13.00
CA PRO A 116 11.30 -7.19 -11.90
C PRO A 116 12.03 -7.25 -10.56
N LYS A 117 11.85 -6.19 -9.76
CA LYS A 117 12.44 -6.03 -8.44
C LYS A 117 11.99 -7.16 -7.53
N THR A 118 12.95 -7.83 -6.92
CA THR A 118 12.73 -8.86 -5.91
C THR A 118 13.42 -8.42 -4.62
N HIS A 119 12.64 -8.30 -3.55
CA HIS A 119 13.18 -8.06 -2.22
C HIS A 119 13.56 -9.40 -1.60
N SER A 120 14.73 -9.48 -0.97
CA SER A 120 15.12 -10.70 -0.29
C SER A 120 15.89 -10.40 0.97
N PHE A 121 15.62 -11.17 2.03
CA PHE A 121 16.40 -11.11 3.25
C PHE A 121 16.80 -12.51 3.68
N ARG A 122 17.93 -12.60 4.35
CA ARG A 122 18.47 -13.84 4.88
C ARG A 122 17.85 -14.11 6.24
N ILE A 123 17.35 -15.31 6.47
CA ILE A 123 16.91 -15.75 7.79
C ILE A 123 18.16 -15.88 8.69
N PRO A 124 18.21 -15.19 9.84
CA PRO A 124 19.30 -15.36 10.79
C PRO A 124 19.43 -16.81 11.25
N ASN A 125 20.67 -17.26 11.44
CA ASN A 125 20.96 -18.63 11.86
C ASN A 125 21.74 -18.60 13.17
N ILE A 126 21.14 -19.13 14.25
CA ILE A 126 21.75 -19.13 15.58
C ILE A 126 23.04 -19.96 15.65
N ALA A 127 23.20 -20.94 14.75
CA ALA A 127 24.41 -21.74 14.65
C ALA A 127 25.56 -20.99 13.95
N GLN A 128 25.32 -19.76 13.50
CA GLN A 128 26.35 -18.88 12.95
C GLN A 128 26.54 -17.66 13.86
N PRO A 129 27.78 -17.18 14.01
CA PRO A 129 28.07 -16.02 14.84
C PRO A 129 27.37 -14.80 14.26
N SER A 130 26.90 -13.92 15.14
CA SER A 130 26.25 -12.67 14.77
C SER A 130 26.82 -11.52 15.59
N ILE A 131 26.38 -10.29 15.30
CA ILE A 131 26.73 -9.12 16.13
C ILE A 131 26.20 -9.23 17.57
N TYR A 132 25.29 -10.16 17.85
CA TYR A 132 24.65 -10.33 19.16
C TYR A 132 25.14 -11.55 19.95
N HIS A 133 25.78 -12.54 19.30
CA HIS A 133 26.18 -13.76 19.97
C HIS A 133 27.32 -14.51 19.27
N ASP A 134 28.09 -15.24 20.08
CA ASP A 134 29.07 -16.23 19.62
C ASP A 134 28.47 -17.66 19.68
N THR A 135 28.98 -18.55 18.84
CA THR A 135 28.47 -19.92 18.62
C THR A 135 29.21 -21.00 19.39
N SER A 136 30.24 -20.64 20.16
CA SER A 136 31.10 -21.57 20.91
C SER A 136 30.33 -22.53 21.82
N ALA A 137 29.22 -22.09 22.43
CA ALA A 137 28.36 -22.94 23.28
C ALA A 137 27.41 -23.87 22.50
N ILE A 138 27.13 -23.58 21.23
CA ILE A 138 26.12 -24.30 20.41
C ILE A 138 26.77 -25.42 19.59
N ALA A 139 28.01 -25.20 19.14
CA ALA A 139 28.74 -26.13 18.27
C ALA A 139 29.03 -27.50 18.95
N SER A 140 29.15 -27.53 20.28
CA SER A 140 29.52 -28.73 21.04
C SER A 140 28.45 -29.83 21.12
N SER A 141 27.21 -29.57 20.68
CA SER A 141 26.06 -30.48 20.84
C SER A 141 25.52 -31.08 19.53
N SER A 142 26.13 -30.78 18.39
CA SER A 142 25.56 -31.09 17.05
C SER A 142 26.12 -32.38 16.43
N LEU A 143 25.50 -33.53 16.71
CA LEU A 143 25.90 -34.85 16.17
C LEU A 143 24.97 -35.40 15.06
N THR A 144 24.05 -34.59 14.54
CA THR A 144 23.15 -34.99 13.44
C THR A 144 23.46 -34.23 12.16
N GLU A 145 23.25 -34.86 11.00
CA GLU A 145 23.43 -34.24 9.68
C GLU A 145 22.65 -32.92 9.54
N SER A 146 21.42 -32.88 10.04
CA SER A 146 20.59 -31.67 10.10
C SER A 146 21.23 -30.55 10.93
N ALA A 147 21.94 -30.89 12.01
CA ALA A 147 22.65 -29.92 12.83
C ALA A 147 23.93 -29.41 12.16
N LEU A 148 24.67 -30.28 11.48
CA LEU A 148 25.83 -29.91 10.65
C LEU A 148 25.45 -28.98 9.50
N LYS A 149 24.31 -29.23 8.84
CA LYS A 149 23.78 -28.34 7.80
C LYS A 149 23.49 -26.93 8.31
N ARG A 150 23.15 -26.75 9.59
CA ARG A 150 22.98 -25.41 10.20
C ARG A 150 24.32 -24.73 10.49
N LEU A 151 25.37 -25.48 10.78
CA LEU A 151 26.71 -24.94 11.00
C LEU A 151 27.38 -24.51 9.68
N ASP A 152 26.93 -25.06 8.55
CA ASP A 152 27.43 -24.69 7.23
C ASP A 152 27.21 -23.19 6.94
N PRO A 153 28.28 -22.38 6.79
CA PRO A 153 28.19 -20.96 6.49
C PRO A 153 27.54 -20.66 5.12
N THR A 154 27.54 -21.65 4.22
CA THR A 154 26.96 -21.57 2.87
C THR A 154 25.47 -21.92 2.85
N ASN A 155 24.94 -22.60 3.86
CA ASN A 155 23.53 -22.89 3.98
C ASN A 155 22.75 -21.64 4.43
N ARG A 156 22.38 -20.82 3.44
CA ARG A 156 21.65 -19.56 3.64
C ARG A 156 20.20 -19.75 3.19
N ILE A 157 19.28 -19.74 4.16
CA ILE A 157 17.86 -19.65 3.84
C ILE A 157 17.54 -18.18 3.57
N THR A 158 17.08 -17.89 2.36
CA THR A 158 16.70 -16.55 1.94
C THR A 158 15.20 -16.55 1.64
N VAL A 159 14.48 -15.63 2.28
CA VAL A 159 13.09 -15.35 1.94
C VAL A 159 13.10 -14.33 0.81
N LYS A 160 12.33 -14.60 -0.25
CA LYS A 160 12.16 -13.69 -1.38
C LYS A 160 10.71 -13.20 -1.40
N PHE A 161 10.55 -11.92 -1.71
CA PHE A 161 9.28 -11.23 -1.93
C PHE A 161 9.32 -10.62 -3.32
N GLY A 162 8.32 -10.95 -4.14
CA GLY A 162 8.37 -10.80 -5.59
C GLY A 162 8.98 -12.04 -6.30
N PRO A 163 9.23 -11.96 -7.61
CA PRO A 163 9.15 -10.76 -8.44
C PRO A 163 7.71 -10.26 -8.64
N HIS A 164 7.53 -8.95 -8.63
CA HIS A 164 6.27 -8.32 -9.04
C HIS A 164 6.36 -8.03 -10.54
N PRO A 165 5.69 -8.80 -11.42
CA PRO A 165 5.74 -8.51 -12.84
C PRO A 165 4.99 -7.22 -13.15
N HIS A 166 5.44 -6.48 -14.16
CA HIS A 166 4.70 -5.34 -14.69
C HIS A 166 3.32 -5.80 -15.20
N LEU A 167 2.30 -5.01 -14.91
CA LEU A 167 0.91 -5.29 -15.26
C LEU A 167 0.39 -4.22 -16.22
N ASN A 168 -0.26 -4.65 -17.31
CA ASN A 168 -0.93 -3.72 -18.24
C ASN A 168 -2.28 -3.23 -17.70
N SER A 169 -2.96 -4.07 -16.92
CA SER A 169 -4.24 -3.76 -16.29
C SER A 169 -4.52 -4.72 -15.14
N PHE A 170 -5.43 -4.33 -14.25
CA PHE A 170 -5.94 -5.22 -13.22
C PHE A 170 -7.06 -6.11 -13.77
N ASN A 171 -6.95 -7.41 -13.54
CA ASN A 171 -7.92 -8.43 -13.89
C ASN A 171 -8.29 -9.25 -12.64
N ALA A 172 -9.14 -10.27 -12.77
CA ALA A 172 -9.62 -11.05 -11.63
C ALA A 172 -8.51 -11.81 -10.89
N GLU A 173 -7.48 -12.21 -11.60
CA GLU A 173 -6.37 -13.02 -11.09
C GLU A 173 -5.31 -12.17 -10.39
N ASN A 174 -4.91 -11.05 -11.00
CA ASN A 174 -3.77 -10.25 -10.52
C ASN A 174 -4.16 -9.14 -9.53
N ARG A 175 -5.44 -8.73 -9.44
CA ARG A 175 -5.83 -7.54 -8.67
C ARG A 175 -5.50 -7.67 -7.19
N LEU A 176 -5.85 -8.79 -6.56
CA LEU A 176 -5.66 -8.97 -5.12
C LEU A 176 -4.18 -9.10 -4.73
N PRO A 177 -3.35 -9.87 -5.47
CA PRO A 177 -1.90 -9.83 -5.31
C PRO A 177 -1.30 -8.42 -5.47
N ALA A 178 -1.76 -7.64 -6.45
CA ALA A 178 -1.28 -6.28 -6.66
C ALA A 178 -1.67 -5.35 -5.49
N MET A 179 -2.91 -5.45 -4.97
CA MET A 179 -3.32 -4.69 -3.78
C MET A 179 -2.47 -5.06 -2.55
N ALA A 180 -2.13 -6.34 -2.37
CA ALA A 180 -1.27 -6.78 -1.28
C ALA A 180 0.15 -6.20 -1.41
N ALA A 181 0.72 -6.20 -2.63
CA ALA A 181 2.01 -5.56 -2.88
C ALA A 181 1.98 -4.04 -2.60
N LEU A 182 0.89 -3.35 -2.98
CA LEU A 182 0.70 -1.93 -2.68
C LEU A 182 0.62 -1.65 -1.17
N LEU A 183 -0.08 -2.49 -0.40
CA LEU A 183 -0.09 -2.38 1.07
C LEU A 183 1.29 -2.63 1.68
N ARG A 184 2.08 -3.55 1.10
CA ARG A 184 3.47 -3.76 1.51
C ARG A 184 4.35 -2.54 1.21
N ILE A 185 4.19 -1.90 0.05
CA ILE A 185 4.89 -0.67 -0.31
C ILE A 185 4.53 0.44 0.69
N TYR A 186 3.24 0.61 0.99
CA TYR A 186 2.75 1.52 2.03
C TYR A 186 3.39 1.21 3.39
N SER A 187 3.51 -0.07 3.76
CA SER A 187 4.07 -0.49 5.06
C SER A 187 5.50 -0.01 5.33
N ASN A 188 6.29 0.21 4.26
CA ASN A 188 7.68 0.63 4.38
C ASN A 188 7.84 2.05 4.95
N TYR A 189 6.78 2.86 4.92
CA TYR A 189 6.79 4.25 5.34
C TYR A 189 5.89 4.53 6.54
N LEU A 190 5.45 3.48 7.26
CA LEU A 190 4.52 3.57 8.38
C LEU A 190 4.88 4.64 9.42
N SER A 191 6.17 4.75 9.76
CA SER A 191 6.66 5.70 10.77
C SER A 191 6.59 7.17 10.33
N LEU A 192 6.34 7.44 9.05
CA LEU A 192 6.25 8.79 8.49
C LEU A 192 4.81 9.29 8.38
N TYR A 193 3.81 8.42 8.57
CA TYR A 193 2.41 8.81 8.50
C TYR A 193 1.91 9.46 9.80
N SER A 194 1.02 10.44 9.67
CA SER A 194 0.34 11.07 10.80
C SER A 194 -0.66 10.10 11.45
N LYS A 195 -0.98 10.31 12.73
CA LYS A 195 -2.01 9.51 13.44
C LYS A 195 -3.37 9.55 12.75
N SER A 196 -3.74 10.69 12.15
CA SER A 196 -4.98 10.84 11.39
C SER A 196 -5.00 9.91 10.17
N THR A 197 -3.94 9.91 9.37
CA THR A 197 -3.76 8.99 8.22
C THR A 197 -3.85 7.51 8.62
N LEU A 198 -3.24 7.16 9.76
CA LEU A 198 -3.27 5.80 10.27
C LEU A 198 -4.68 5.39 10.73
N SER A 199 -5.45 6.34 11.30
CA SER A 199 -6.87 6.14 11.61
C SER A 199 -7.69 5.90 10.34
N GLU A 200 -7.49 6.70 9.30
CA GLU A 200 -8.13 6.51 7.98
C GLU A 200 -7.80 5.16 7.37
N THR A 201 -6.55 4.70 7.52
CA THR A 201 -6.11 3.37 7.08
C THR A 201 -6.87 2.25 7.80
N CYS A 202 -7.00 2.35 9.13
CA CYS A 202 -7.82 1.42 9.92
C CYS A 202 -9.29 1.44 9.50
N MET A 203 -9.85 2.61 9.20
CA MET A 203 -11.23 2.73 8.71
C MET A 203 -11.39 2.08 7.33
N ALA A 204 -10.46 2.28 6.39
CA ALA A 204 -10.46 1.62 5.09
C ALA A 204 -10.42 0.09 5.24
N PHE A 205 -9.59 -0.43 6.14
CA PHE A 205 -9.51 -1.88 6.41
C PHE A 205 -10.79 -2.43 7.03
N ARG A 206 -11.36 -1.71 8.00
CA ARG A 206 -12.66 -2.06 8.58
C ARG A 206 -13.74 -2.12 7.51
N ARG A 207 -13.80 -1.14 6.61
CA ARG A 207 -14.76 -1.09 5.50
C ARG A 207 -14.56 -2.24 4.52
N LEU A 208 -13.31 -2.56 4.15
CA LEU A 208 -12.96 -3.71 3.30
C LEU A 208 -13.52 -5.04 3.84
N VAL A 209 -13.32 -5.31 5.14
CA VAL A 209 -13.75 -6.59 5.73
C VAL A 209 -15.25 -6.63 6.08
N ALA A 210 -15.87 -5.47 6.33
CA ALA A 210 -17.25 -5.39 6.79
C ALA A 210 -18.28 -5.33 5.65
N GLN A 211 -17.89 -4.88 4.44
CA GLN A 211 -18.82 -4.67 3.33
C GLN A 211 -19.52 -5.98 2.91
N GLY A 212 -20.85 -5.97 2.96
CA GLY A 212 -21.70 -7.12 2.60
C GLY A 212 -21.79 -8.20 3.69
N TYR A 213 -21.31 -7.90 4.90
CA TYR A 213 -21.38 -8.77 6.09
C TYR A 213 -22.11 -8.12 7.27
N THR A 214 -22.06 -6.79 7.40
CA THR A 214 -22.67 -6.07 8.53
C THR A 214 -24.04 -5.50 8.18
N ARG A 215 -24.89 -5.31 9.19
CA ARG A 215 -26.25 -4.74 9.05
C ARG A 215 -26.25 -3.39 8.32
N ASN A 216 -25.25 -2.55 8.60
CA ASN A 216 -25.11 -1.22 7.98
C ASN A 216 -24.67 -1.28 6.51
N SER A 217 -24.33 -2.47 5.99
CA SER A 217 -23.97 -2.73 4.61
C SER A 217 -24.92 -3.74 3.94
N GLU A 218 -26.08 -4.00 4.54
CA GLU A 218 -27.11 -4.86 3.97
C GLU A 218 -27.52 -4.33 2.58
N GLY A 219 -27.35 -5.17 1.55
CA GLY A 219 -27.59 -4.81 0.15
C GLY A 219 -26.33 -4.45 -0.65
N SER A 220 -25.19 -4.17 -0.01
CA SER A 220 -23.91 -4.02 -0.72
C SER A 220 -23.27 -5.38 -1.02
N PRO A 221 -22.70 -5.60 -2.22
CA PRO A 221 -22.03 -6.84 -2.55
C PRO A 221 -20.73 -7.00 -1.74
N ARG A 222 -20.43 -8.24 -1.37
CA ARG A 222 -19.21 -8.59 -0.63
C ARG A 222 -17.98 -8.34 -1.49
N ILE A 223 -16.94 -7.77 -0.88
CA ILE A 223 -15.62 -7.65 -1.52
C ILE A 223 -14.86 -8.97 -1.32
N PRO A 224 -14.45 -9.67 -2.41
CA PRO A 224 -13.60 -10.83 -2.27
C PRO A 224 -12.19 -10.41 -1.84
N LEU A 225 -11.74 -10.90 -0.69
CA LEU A 225 -10.39 -10.66 -0.16
C LEU A 225 -9.59 -11.95 -0.18
N SER A 226 -8.29 -11.85 -0.50
CA SER A 226 -7.36 -12.98 -0.45
C SER A 226 -6.72 -13.08 0.94
N SER A 227 -6.29 -14.28 1.33
CA SER A 227 -5.54 -14.49 2.57
C SER A 227 -4.29 -13.60 2.65
N ASN A 228 -3.56 -13.47 1.54
CA ASN A 228 -2.35 -12.65 1.48
C ASN A 228 -2.65 -11.17 1.73
N LEU A 229 -3.73 -10.65 1.15
CA LEU A 229 -4.15 -9.27 1.38
C LEU A 229 -4.53 -9.06 2.86
N LEU A 230 -5.23 -10.01 3.48
CA LEU A 230 -5.58 -9.96 4.90
C LEU A 230 -4.35 -10.00 5.80
N VAL A 231 -3.33 -10.80 5.46
CA VAL A 231 -2.06 -10.85 6.21
C VAL A 231 -1.34 -9.50 6.15
N GLU A 232 -1.28 -8.85 4.99
CA GLU A 232 -0.69 -7.50 4.88
C GLU A 232 -1.46 -6.47 5.72
N MET A 233 -2.80 -6.54 5.73
CA MET A 233 -3.62 -5.69 6.58
C MET A 233 -3.34 -5.93 8.07
N LEU A 234 -3.22 -7.19 8.50
CA LEU A 234 -2.91 -7.54 9.88
C LEU A 234 -1.51 -7.09 10.30
N HIS A 235 -0.50 -7.26 9.44
CA HIS A 235 0.86 -6.76 9.70
C HIS A 235 0.87 -5.24 9.91
N LEU A 236 0.14 -4.50 9.07
CA LEU A 236 -0.02 -3.06 9.22
C LEU A 236 -0.68 -2.72 10.56
N ILE A 237 -1.84 -3.30 10.88
CA ILE A 237 -2.56 -3.02 12.15
C ILE A 237 -1.69 -3.34 13.37
N TYR A 238 -0.99 -4.48 13.36
CA TYR A 238 -0.09 -4.88 14.44
C TYR A 238 1.08 -3.89 14.62
N SER A 239 1.52 -3.24 13.55
CA SER A 239 2.58 -2.23 13.62
C SER A 239 2.10 -0.88 14.16
N LEU A 240 0.78 -0.68 14.31
CA LEU A 240 0.18 0.56 14.83
C LEU A 240 -0.11 0.51 16.34
N THR A 241 -0.03 -0.68 16.95
CA THR A 241 -0.20 -0.89 18.40
C THR A 241 1.11 -0.73 19.14
#